data_AF-A0A8T0VCH0-F1
#
_entry.id   AF-A0A8T0VCH0-F1
#
_cell.length_a   1.000
_cell.length_b   1.000
_cell.length_c   1.000
_cell.angle_alpha   90.00
_cell.angle_beta   90.00
_cell.angle_gamma   90.00
#
_symmetry.space_group_name_H-M   'P 1'
#
loop_
_entity.id
_entity.type
_entity.pdbx_description
1 polymer ?
#
loop_
_entity_poly.entity_id
_entity_poly.type
_entity_poly.pdbx_seq_one_letter_code
_entity_poly.pdbx_strand_id
1 'polypeptide(L)'
;MVVRRRNPAVPRRTVRVAGCPVQTTVTARPAIVRRWVYVTLWLNRRRLLSFSGLTVGLGVQWAPPFRRLPAGAEPRPGTLQLCVGNRCLIFQLARAAVPQILRRFLADARATFAARNVEADLRKLRAHHGLEVRSALELRAASGMGNASTATMAERLLGIRGLEKPGKVGTSRWDAPRLSRKQERYAAADAYVACRLGVYFRRRAAAMACDDQELEAECSDDEVSPEAEAEYKHGDWGRFVGFLERASDDDRHGDAAVDDHLYDSVCSAY
;
A
#
# COMPACT_ATOMS: atom_id res chain seq x y z
N MET A 1 12.46 28.68 -32.50
CA MET A 1 13.47 28.16 -31.55
C MET A 1 12.78 27.18 -30.58
N VAL A 2 12.83 25.87 -30.87
CA VAL A 2 12.22 24.85 -29.98
C VAL A 2 13.15 24.68 -28.79
N VAL A 3 12.80 25.27 -27.65
CA VAL A 3 13.49 25.00 -26.39
C VAL A 3 13.29 23.51 -26.10
N ARG A 4 14.31 22.69 -26.39
CA ARG A 4 14.42 21.32 -25.89
C ARG A 4 14.33 21.40 -24.37
N ARG A 5 13.13 21.19 -23.82
CA ARG A 5 12.94 21.03 -22.38
C ARG A 5 13.71 19.78 -21.98
N ARG A 6 14.97 19.93 -21.57
CA ARG A 6 15.74 18.86 -20.95
C ARG A 6 14.86 18.29 -19.84
N ASN A 7 14.50 17.02 -19.97
CA ASN A 7 13.63 16.35 -19.02
C ASN A 7 14.38 16.33 -17.68
N PRO A 8 14.01 17.15 -16.68
CA PRO A 8 14.87 17.37 -15.53
C PRO A 8 15.02 16.03 -14.79
N ALA A 9 16.25 15.55 -14.64
CA ALA A 9 16.54 14.34 -13.91
C ALA A 9 15.83 14.42 -12.55
N VAL A 10 15.11 13.37 -12.18
CA VAL A 10 14.48 13.30 -10.86
C VAL A 10 15.62 13.07 -9.87
N PRO A 11 15.95 14.03 -8.98
CA PRO A 11 17.00 13.82 -8.00
C PRO A 11 16.55 12.70 -7.06
N ARG A 12 17.30 11.60 -7.07
CA ARG A 12 17.06 10.43 -6.23
C ARG A 12 18.20 10.27 -5.26
N ARG A 13 17.86 9.87 -4.04
CA ARG A 13 18.80 9.53 -2.97
C ARG A 13 18.35 8.22 -2.37
N THR A 14 19.28 7.31 -2.16
CA THR A 14 19.00 6.08 -1.43
C THR A 14 19.04 6.37 0.07
N VAL A 15 17.92 6.15 0.76
CA VAL A 15 17.81 6.20 2.22
C VAL A 15 17.71 4.77 2.72
N ARG A 16 18.50 4.41 3.75
CA ARG A 16 18.37 3.10 4.40
C ARG A 16 17.36 3.16 5.54
N VAL A 17 16.31 2.35 5.42
CA VAL A 17 15.26 2.17 6.43
C VAL A 17 15.35 0.73 6.93
N ALA A 18 15.83 0.53 8.17
CA ALA A 18 16.08 -0.81 8.73
C ALA A 18 16.85 -1.74 7.76
N GLY A 19 17.98 -1.26 7.23
CA GLY A 19 18.79 -2.00 6.24
C GLY A 19 18.28 -1.90 4.79
N CYS A 20 16.97 -1.79 4.56
CA CYS A 20 16.37 -1.75 3.23
C CYS A 20 16.68 -0.43 2.47
N PRO A 21 17.11 -0.50 1.19
CA PRO A 21 17.33 0.68 0.37
C PRO A 21 16.01 1.24 -0.18
N VAL A 22 15.68 2.47 0.21
CA VAL A 22 14.50 3.21 -0.26
C VAL A 22 14.94 4.34 -1.19
N GLN A 23 14.44 4.34 -2.42
CA GLN A 23 14.69 5.36 -3.43
C GLN A 23 13.84 6.61 -3.16
N THR A 24 14.46 7.62 -2.58
CA THR A 24 13.78 8.82 -2.07
C THR A 24 14.00 10.02 -2.98
N THR A 25 12.91 10.65 -3.41
CA THR A 25 12.89 11.91 -4.14
C THR A 25 12.42 13.02 -3.20
N VAL A 26 13.30 13.97 -2.87
CA VAL A 26 12.95 15.13 -2.04
C VAL A 26 12.80 16.35 -2.95
N THR A 27 11.67 17.03 -2.90
CA THR A 27 11.43 18.16 -3.82
C THR A 27 10.39 19.15 -3.32
N ALA A 28 10.53 20.40 -3.74
CA ALA A 28 9.47 21.41 -3.72
C ALA A 28 8.99 21.76 -5.15
N ARG A 29 9.45 21.05 -6.19
CA ARG A 29 9.19 21.40 -7.60
C ARG A 29 7.98 20.61 -8.13
N PRO A 30 6.87 21.25 -8.53
CA PRO A 30 5.68 20.55 -9.04
C PRO A 30 5.97 19.66 -10.25
N ALA A 31 6.92 20.04 -11.12
CA ALA A 31 7.32 19.24 -12.28
C ALA A 31 7.95 17.90 -11.89
N ILE A 32 8.72 17.86 -10.79
CA ILE A 32 9.35 16.63 -10.29
C ILE A 32 8.28 15.73 -9.66
N VAL A 33 7.36 16.31 -8.89
CA VAL A 33 6.20 15.59 -8.34
C VAL A 33 5.37 14.98 -9.47
N ARG A 34 5.05 15.76 -10.51
CA ARG A 34 4.31 15.28 -11.69
C ARG A 34 4.98 14.07 -12.33
N ARG A 35 6.30 14.15 -12.53
CA ARG A 35 7.09 13.05 -13.10
C ARG A 35 7.13 11.85 -12.16
N TRP A 36 7.27 12.05 -10.85
CA TRP A 36 7.24 10.96 -9.88
C TRP A 36 5.91 10.21 -9.92
N VAL A 37 4.78 10.93 -9.88
CA VAL A 37 3.43 10.34 -9.94
C VAL A 37 3.24 9.58 -11.26
N TYR A 38 3.56 10.20 -12.40
CA TYR A 38 3.45 9.55 -13.71
C TYR A 38 4.23 8.22 -13.76
N VAL A 39 5.49 8.23 -13.33
CA VAL A 39 6.33 7.02 -13.35
C VAL A 39 5.81 5.98 -12.35
N THR A 40 5.33 6.40 -11.18
CA THR A 40 4.74 5.49 -10.19
C THR A 40 3.50 4.80 -10.76
N LEU A 41 2.59 5.54 -11.40
CA LEU A 41 1.40 4.96 -12.04
C LEU A 41 1.78 4.02 -13.18
N TRP A 42 2.73 4.42 -14.04
CA TRP A 42 3.19 3.59 -15.17
C TRP A 42 3.81 2.26 -14.71
N LEU A 43 4.66 2.29 -13.69
CA LEU A 43 5.27 1.08 -13.12
C LEU A 43 4.25 0.15 -12.46
N ASN A 44 3.16 0.71 -11.93
CA ASN A 44 2.15 -0.04 -11.19
C ASN A 44 0.85 -0.21 -11.98
N ARG A 45 0.89 -0.07 -13.31
CA ARG A 45 -0.31 -0.16 -14.17
C ARG A 45 -1.08 -1.47 -13.96
N ARG A 46 -0.38 -2.60 -13.83
CA ARG A 46 -0.99 -3.92 -13.58
C ARG A 46 -1.72 -3.94 -12.23
N ARG A 47 -1.08 -3.42 -11.16
CA ARG A 47 -1.70 -3.33 -9.83
C ARG A 47 -2.92 -2.40 -9.79
N LEU A 48 -2.86 -1.28 -10.51
CA LEU A 48 -3.99 -0.35 -10.61
C LEU A 48 -5.19 -0.93 -11.36
N LEU A 49 -4.97 -1.91 -12.24
CA LEU A 49 -6.01 -2.63 -12.96
C LEU A 49 -6.50 -3.87 -12.21
N SER A 50 -5.71 -4.38 -11.26
CA SER A 50 -6.14 -5.48 -10.39
C SER A 50 -7.18 -5.04 -9.37
N PHE A 51 -8.01 -5.99 -8.91
CA PHE A 51 -8.99 -5.78 -7.84
C PHE A 51 -8.33 -5.28 -6.54
N SER A 52 -7.11 -5.74 -6.24
CA SER A 52 -6.37 -5.32 -5.06
C SER A 52 -5.89 -3.86 -5.11
N GLY A 53 -5.92 -3.22 -6.28
CA GLY A 53 -5.48 -1.83 -6.47
C GLY A 53 -4.02 -1.56 -6.08
N LEU A 54 -3.70 -0.27 -5.94
CA LEU A 54 -2.40 0.20 -5.49
C LEU A 54 -2.44 0.54 -3.99
N THR A 55 -1.43 0.09 -3.25
CA THR A 55 -1.22 0.54 -1.88
C THR A 55 -0.11 1.58 -1.83
N VAL A 56 -0.39 2.68 -1.14
CA VAL A 56 0.52 3.82 -1.01
C VAL A 56 0.69 4.12 0.46
N GLY A 57 1.92 4.13 0.98
CA GLY A 57 2.19 4.67 2.29
C GLY A 57 2.10 6.19 2.26
N LEU A 58 1.34 6.78 3.17
CA LEU A 58 1.17 8.22 3.31
C LEU A 58 1.69 8.67 4.67
N GLY A 59 2.35 9.83 4.68
CA GLY A 59 2.73 10.52 5.90
C GLY A 59 2.66 12.03 5.71
N VAL A 60 2.36 12.75 6.78
CA VAL A 60 2.36 14.21 6.81
C VAL A 60 3.20 14.65 8.00
N GLN A 61 4.04 15.67 7.79
CA GLN A 61 4.80 16.28 8.89
C GLN A 61 4.62 17.79 8.85
N TRP A 62 4.48 18.39 10.03
CA TRP A 62 4.25 19.81 10.23
C TRP A 62 5.14 20.35 11.34
N ALA A 63 5.46 21.65 11.28
CA ALA A 63 6.15 22.31 12.38
C ALA A 63 5.16 22.53 13.53
N PRO A 64 5.52 22.21 14.79
CA PRO A 64 4.71 22.60 15.94
C PRO A 64 4.52 24.11 15.98
N PRO A 65 3.30 24.62 16.22
CA PRO A 65 3.06 26.05 16.26
C PRO A 65 3.70 26.66 17.50
N PHE A 66 4.31 27.84 17.37
CA PHE A 66 4.96 28.55 18.48
C PHE A 66 3.96 29.04 19.54
N ARG A 67 2.72 29.31 19.14
CA ARG A 67 1.59 29.65 20.01
C ARG A 67 0.44 28.68 19.76
N ARG A 68 -0.47 28.55 20.72
CA ARG A 68 -1.70 27.78 20.51
C ARG A 68 -2.46 28.35 19.30
N LEU A 69 -2.89 27.46 18.41
CA LEU A 69 -3.74 27.83 17.29
C LEU A 69 -5.16 28.14 17.80
N PRO A 70 -5.92 28.99 17.08
CA PRO A 70 -7.35 29.16 17.34
C PRO A 70 -8.10 27.82 17.35
N ALA A 71 -9.23 27.76 18.06
CA ALA A 71 -10.07 26.57 18.08
C ALA A 71 -10.49 26.19 16.65
N GLY A 72 -10.34 24.91 16.29
CA GLY A 72 -10.65 24.38 14.97
C GLY A 72 -9.60 24.65 13.88
N ALA A 73 -8.56 25.44 14.14
CA ALA A 73 -7.49 25.67 13.17
C ALA A 73 -6.48 24.50 13.15
N GLU A 74 -6.14 24.05 11.94
CA GLU A 74 -5.15 22.99 11.72
C GLU A 74 -3.74 23.57 11.52
N PRO A 75 -2.67 22.93 12.04
CA PRO A 75 -1.31 23.35 11.71
C PRO A 75 -1.03 23.11 10.22
N ARG A 76 -0.28 24.03 9.60
CA ARG A 76 0.06 23.95 8.18
C ARG A 76 0.98 22.75 7.91
N PRO A 77 0.61 21.83 6.99
CA PRO A 77 1.51 20.77 6.55
C PRO A 77 2.84 21.31 6.01
N GLY A 78 3.96 20.85 6.59
CA GLY A 78 5.30 21.13 6.09
C GLY A 78 5.62 20.28 4.86
N THR A 79 5.31 18.99 4.96
CA THR A 79 5.61 18.00 3.93
C THR A 79 4.47 16.98 3.77
N LEU A 80 4.38 16.41 2.56
CA LEU A 80 3.59 15.21 2.25
C LEU A 80 4.57 14.14 1.76
N GLN A 81 4.51 12.96 2.37
CA GLN A 81 5.27 11.79 1.93
C GLN A 81 4.37 10.76 1.30
N LEU A 82 4.82 10.18 0.20
CA LEU A 82 4.14 9.08 -0.48
C LEU A 82 5.15 7.99 -0.79
N CYS A 83 4.83 6.74 -0.47
CA CYS A 83 5.68 5.61 -0.79
C CYS A 83 4.91 4.50 -1.50
N VAL A 84 5.49 3.97 -2.58
CA VAL A 84 4.98 2.80 -3.30
C VAL A 84 6.13 1.82 -3.48
N GLY A 85 6.04 0.65 -2.85
CA GLY A 85 7.14 -0.29 -2.78
C GLY A 85 8.35 0.34 -2.08
N ASN A 86 9.48 0.43 -2.78
CA ASN A 86 10.71 1.07 -2.27
C ASN A 86 10.91 2.51 -2.80
N ARG A 87 9.92 3.11 -3.47
CA ARG A 87 10.02 4.46 -4.03
C ARG A 87 9.28 5.44 -3.14
N CYS A 88 10.00 6.41 -2.57
CA CYS A 88 9.43 7.45 -1.73
C CYS A 88 9.51 8.81 -2.42
N LEU A 89 8.45 9.59 -2.32
CA LEU A 89 8.40 11.02 -2.57
C LEU A 89 8.28 11.74 -1.23
N ILE A 90 9.12 12.74 -1.01
CA ILE A 90 8.98 13.71 0.08
C ILE A 90 8.75 15.06 -0.59
N PHE A 91 7.50 15.49 -0.63
CA PHE A 91 7.09 16.77 -1.21
C PHE A 91 7.07 17.84 -0.11
N GLN A 92 7.92 18.87 -0.24
CA GLN A 92 7.95 20.04 0.64
C GLN A 92 6.73 20.94 0.38
N LEU A 93 5.57 20.46 0.83
CA LEU A 93 4.24 20.98 0.57
C LEU A 93 4.05 22.44 1.02
N ALA A 94 4.67 22.85 2.13
CA ALA A 94 4.60 24.23 2.61
C ALA A 94 5.14 25.27 1.60
N ARG A 95 5.96 24.84 0.61
CA ARG A 95 6.71 25.72 -0.28
C ARG A 95 6.31 25.64 -1.74
N ALA A 96 5.24 24.90 -2.05
CA ALA A 96 4.93 24.56 -3.43
C ALA A 96 3.44 24.48 -3.69
N ALA A 97 3.02 24.93 -4.87
CA ALA A 97 1.69 24.64 -5.39
C ALA A 97 1.56 23.14 -5.69
N VAL A 98 0.41 22.56 -5.35
CA VAL A 98 0.15 21.14 -5.58
C VAL A 98 -0.23 20.91 -7.05
N PRO A 99 0.53 20.12 -7.83
CA PRO A 99 0.19 19.86 -9.22
C PRO A 99 -1.10 19.04 -9.34
N GLN A 100 -1.91 19.31 -10.36
CA GLN A 100 -3.21 18.66 -10.57
C GLN A 100 -3.13 17.12 -10.61
N ILE A 101 -2.05 16.55 -11.17
CA ILE A 101 -1.88 15.10 -11.21
C ILE A 101 -1.76 14.48 -9.81
N LEU A 102 -1.16 15.20 -8.85
CA LEU A 102 -1.07 14.72 -7.47
C LEU A 102 -2.45 14.76 -6.81
N ARG A 103 -3.24 15.81 -7.05
CA ARG A 103 -4.64 15.89 -6.58
C ARG A 103 -5.46 14.71 -7.11
N ARG A 104 -5.39 14.46 -8.41
CA ARG A 104 -6.08 13.32 -9.05
C ARG A 104 -5.61 11.98 -8.51
N PHE A 105 -4.32 11.82 -8.24
CA PHE A 105 -3.77 10.60 -7.69
C PHE A 105 -4.28 10.32 -6.26
N LEU A 106 -4.30 11.34 -5.40
CA LEU A 106 -4.85 11.21 -4.04
C LEU A 106 -6.37 10.91 -4.07
N ALA A 107 -7.07 11.44 -5.06
CA ALA A 107 -8.51 11.22 -5.25
C ALA A 107 -8.86 9.94 -6.05
N ASP A 108 -7.89 9.11 -6.45
CA ASP A 108 -8.13 7.89 -7.23
C ASP A 108 -8.53 6.73 -6.31
N ALA A 109 -9.73 6.17 -6.50
CA ALA A 109 -10.26 5.07 -5.67
C ALA A 109 -9.44 3.78 -5.81
N ARG A 110 -8.69 3.63 -6.91
CA ARG A 110 -7.83 2.46 -7.16
C ARG A 110 -6.55 2.50 -6.34
N ALA A 111 -6.26 3.61 -5.66
CA ALA A 111 -5.13 3.76 -4.76
C ALA A 111 -5.62 3.93 -3.31
N THR A 112 -5.19 3.05 -2.42
CA THR A 112 -5.45 3.16 -0.98
C THR A 112 -4.22 3.68 -0.25
N PHE A 113 -4.41 4.75 0.51
CA PHE A 113 -3.36 5.45 1.23
C PHE A 113 -3.33 4.99 2.69
N ALA A 114 -2.36 4.15 3.02
CA ALA A 114 -2.15 3.67 4.37
C ALA A 114 -1.34 4.70 5.18
N ALA A 115 -1.88 5.12 6.32
CA ALA A 115 -1.18 6.00 7.25
C ALA A 115 -1.60 5.69 8.69
N ARG A 116 -0.82 6.20 9.64
CA ARG A 116 -1.24 6.23 11.04
C ARG A 116 -1.83 7.61 11.33
N ASN A 117 -2.99 7.65 11.97
CA ASN A 117 -3.70 8.89 12.29
C ASN A 117 -4.20 9.63 11.03
N VAL A 118 -4.73 8.87 10.07
CA VAL A 118 -5.22 9.30 8.76
C VAL A 118 -6.10 10.53 8.87
N GLU A 119 -7.14 10.48 9.71
CA GLU A 119 -8.14 11.55 9.78
C GLU A 119 -7.51 12.92 10.10
N ALA A 120 -6.59 12.95 11.07
CA ALA A 120 -5.90 14.18 11.45
C ALA A 120 -5.01 14.73 10.33
N ASP A 121 -4.37 13.85 9.56
CA ASP A 121 -3.54 14.23 8.42
C ASP A 121 -4.41 14.77 7.26
N LEU A 122 -5.52 14.09 6.96
CA LEU A 122 -6.45 14.50 5.91
C LEU A 122 -7.09 15.85 6.21
N ARG A 123 -7.47 16.12 7.47
CA ARG A 123 -8.00 17.45 7.87
C ARG A 123 -6.99 18.57 7.58
N LYS A 124 -5.70 18.37 7.91
CA LYS A 124 -4.65 19.36 7.63
C LYS A 124 -4.44 19.56 6.12
N LEU A 125 -4.40 18.47 5.36
CA LEU A 125 -4.22 18.50 3.90
C LEU A 125 -5.40 19.20 3.20
N ARG A 126 -6.64 18.92 3.62
CA ARG A 126 -7.84 19.59 3.11
C ARG A 126 -7.85 21.07 3.46
N ALA A 127 -7.65 21.42 4.73
CA ALA A 127 -7.72 22.80 5.23
C ALA A 127 -6.72 23.74 4.55
N HIS A 128 -5.49 23.30 4.30
CA HIS A 128 -4.42 24.16 3.76
C HIS A 128 -4.22 24.06 2.26
N HIS A 129 -4.61 22.94 1.65
CA HIS A 129 -4.28 22.67 0.24
C HIS A 129 -5.46 22.17 -0.59
N GLY A 130 -6.64 21.94 0.00
CA GLY A 130 -7.80 21.36 -0.67
C GLY A 130 -7.48 19.98 -1.25
N LEU A 131 -6.61 19.21 -0.59
CA LEU A 131 -6.27 17.86 -1.01
C LEU A 131 -7.22 16.86 -0.38
N GLU A 132 -7.84 16.06 -1.23
CA GLU A 132 -8.73 14.99 -0.83
C GLU A 132 -8.06 13.65 -1.10
N VAL A 133 -8.13 12.76 -0.12
CA VAL A 133 -7.68 11.37 -0.24
C VAL A 133 -8.92 10.49 -0.26
N ARG A 134 -9.18 9.82 -1.38
CA ARG A 134 -10.45 9.11 -1.59
C ARG A 134 -10.52 7.79 -0.83
N SER A 135 -9.43 7.03 -0.81
CA SER A 135 -9.36 5.73 -0.12
C SER A 135 -8.18 5.76 0.84
N ALA A 136 -8.44 5.63 2.13
CA ALA A 136 -7.40 5.63 3.15
C ALA A 136 -7.57 4.44 4.09
N LEU A 137 -6.44 3.91 4.58
CA LEU A 137 -6.38 2.80 5.52
C LEU A 137 -5.72 3.28 6.81
N GLU A 138 -6.49 3.33 7.89
CA GLU A 138 -5.99 3.67 9.22
C GLU A 138 -5.25 2.47 9.83
N LEU A 139 -3.92 2.56 9.87
CA LEU A 139 -3.05 1.49 10.37
C LEU A 139 -3.34 1.14 11.83
N ARG A 140 -3.69 2.14 12.65
CA ARG A 140 -3.97 1.91 14.07
C ARG A 140 -5.19 1.00 14.26
N ALA A 141 -6.27 1.29 13.52
CA ALA A 141 -7.48 0.49 13.51
C ALA A 141 -7.22 -0.90 12.93
N ALA A 142 -6.57 -0.98 11.76
CA ALA A 142 -6.28 -2.24 11.08
C ALA A 142 -5.38 -3.19 11.91
N SER A 143 -4.49 -2.63 12.74
CA SER A 143 -3.58 -3.43 13.55
C SER A 143 -4.22 -4.14 14.74
N GLY A 144 -5.31 -3.60 15.30
CA GLY A 144 -5.81 -4.03 16.62
C GLY A 144 -4.83 -3.80 17.78
N MET A 145 -3.70 -3.12 17.57
CA MET A 145 -2.63 -2.94 18.56
C MET A 145 -2.76 -1.65 19.40
N GLY A 146 -3.96 -1.09 19.50
CA GLY A 146 -4.24 0.13 20.24
C GLY A 146 -3.31 1.28 19.83
N ASN A 147 -2.63 1.92 20.78
CA ASN A 147 -1.75 3.07 20.52
C ASN A 147 -0.31 2.70 20.10
N ALA A 148 -0.01 1.44 19.75
CA ALA A 148 1.33 1.02 19.32
C ALA A 148 1.91 1.89 18.20
N SER A 149 3.20 2.21 18.24
CA SER A 149 3.84 3.05 17.22
C SER A 149 3.94 2.34 15.86
N THR A 150 4.18 3.06 14.76
CA THR A 150 4.45 2.41 13.46
C THR A 150 5.71 1.55 13.48
N ALA A 151 6.71 1.90 14.30
CA ALA A 151 7.88 1.05 14.52
C ALA A 151 7.50 -0.26 15.20
N THR A 152 6.71 -0.19 16.27
CA THR A 152 6.22 -1.37 17.00
C THR A 152 5.36 -2.28 16.10
N MET A 153 4.47 -1.70 15.30
CA MET A 153 3.67 -2.47 14.32
C MET A 153 4.57 -3.15 13.28
N ALA A 154 5.56 -2.43 12.73
CA ALA A 154 6.48 -2.98 11.75
C ALA A 154 7.35 -4.11 12.30
N GLU A 155 7.82 -3.97 13.54
CA GLU A 155 8.59 -5.01 14.22
C GLU A 155 7.75 -6.27 14.44
N ARG A 156 6.55 -6.13 15.01
CA ARG A 156 5.71 -7.29 15.36
C ARG A 156 5.10 -7.99 14.16
N LEU A 157 4.70 -7.24 13.12
CA LEU A 157 3.95 -7.79 11.98
C LEU A 157 4.81 -8.08 10.76
N LEU A 158 5.96 -7.41 10.63
CA LEU A 158 6.82 -7.50 9.45
C LEU A 158 8.26 -7.90 9.78
N GLY A 159 8.61 -8.08 11.06
CA GLY A 159 9.98 -8.37 11.48
C GLY A 159 10.97 -7.21 11.27
N ILE A 160 10.48 -6.00 10.95
CA ILE A 160 11.35 -4.85 10.67
C ILE A 160 11.84 -4.26 11.99
N ARG A 161 13.03 -4.68 12.42
CA ARG A 161 13.68 -4.25 13.67
C ARG A 161 14.56 -3.00 13.47
N GLY A 162 14.89 -2.33 14.57
CA GLY A 162 15.82 -1.19 14.57
C GLY A 162 15.28 0.08 13.87
N LEU A 163 13.96 0.20 13.73
CA LEU A 163 13.35 1.40 13.17
C LEU A 163 13.31 2.54 14.21
N GLU A 164 14.37 3.33 14.24
CA GLU A 164 14.41 4.52 15.08
C GLU A 164 13.61 5.68 14.48
N LYS A 165 12.67 6.20 15.25
CA LYS A 165 11.92 7.43 14.93
C LYS A 165 12.04 8.44 16.07
N PRO A 166 13.17 9.18 16.17
CA PRO A 166 13.39 10.11 17.27
C PRO A 166 12.31 11.19 17.32
N GLY A 167 11.64 11.33 18.47
CA GLY A 167 10.56 12.32 18.67
C GLY A 167 11.01 13.75 18.35
N LYS A 168 12.26 14.10 18.70
CA LYS A 168 12.88 15.41 18.38
C LYS A 168 12.91 15.73 16.88
N VAL A 169 12.99 14.71 16.01
CA VAL A 169 12.92 14.92 14.55
C VAL A 169 11.47 15.04 14.10
N GLY A 170 10.57 14.21 14.63
CA GLY A 170 9.13 14.29 14.36
C GLY A 170 8.53 15.66 14.67
N THR A 171 9.00 16.32 15.74
CA THR A 171 8.53 17.66 16.16
C THR A 171 9.45 18.81 15.69
N SER A 172 10.32 18.56 14.71
CA SER A 172 11.24 19.58 14.19
C SER A 172 10.58 20.55 13.20
N ARG A 173 11.35 21.53 12.71
CA ARG A 173 10.88 22.52 11.74
C ARG A 173 10.75 21.93 10.33
N TRP A 174 9.58 21.38 10.00
CA TRP A 174 9.29 20.70 8.72
C TRP A 174 8.94 21.64 7.56
N ASP A 175 8.73 22.93 7.82
CA ASP A 175 8.49 23.97 6.81
C ASP A 175 9.78 24.66 6.34
N ALA A 176 10.94 24.19 6.81
CA ALA A 176 12.24 24.76 6.48
C ALA A 176 12.54 24.73 4.96
N PRO A 177 13.33 25.70 4.43
CA PRO A 177 13.71 25.71 3.02
C PRO A 177 14.45 24.46 2.55
N ARG A 178 15.13 23.74 3.44
CA ARG A 178 15.77 22.46 3.13
C ARG A 178 15.56 21.52 4.31
N LEU A 179 15.20 20.29 4.01
CA LEU A 179 15.13 19.24 5.03
C LEU A 179 16.56 18.78 5.37
N SER A 180 16.79 18.52 6.65
CA SER A 180 18.00 17.85 7.11
C SER A 180 18.00 16.37 6.69
N ARG A 181 19.17 15.74 6.68
CA ARG A 181 19.27 14.28 6.41
C ARG A 181 18.47 13.43 7.40
N LYS A 182 18.38 13.87 8.67
CA LYS A 182 17.57 13.22 9.70
C LYS A 182 16.08 13.30 9.36
N GLN A 183 15.61 14.47 8.93
CA GLN A 183 14.23 14.66 8.46
C GLN A 183 13.93 13.84 7.19
N GLU A 184 14.84 13.85 6.19
CA GLU A 184 14.70 13.02 4.98
C GLU A 184 14.56 11.54 5.34
N ARG A 185 15.40 11.03 6.25
CA ARG A 185 15.36 9.64 6.71
C ARG A 185 14.08 9.32 7.48
N TYR A 186 13.67 10.19 8.40
CA TYR A 186 12.45 10.02 9.18
C TYR A 186 11.21 9.96 8.29
N ALA A 187 11.07 10.92 7.38
CA ALA A 187 9.95 11.02 6.44
C ALA A 187 9.89 9.83 5.47
N ALA A 188 11.05 9.39 4.94
CA ALA A 188 11.10 8.20 4.09
C ALA A 188 10.76 6.93 4.86
N ALA A 189 11.26 6.78 6.09
CA ALA A 189 10.97 5.64 6.95
C ALA A 189 9.48 5.54 7.28
N ASP A 190 8.84 6.68 7.60
CA ASP A 190 7.42 6.72 7.96
C ASP A 190 6.52 6.26 6.81
N ALA A 191 6.69 6.84 5.62
CA ALA A 191 5.92 6.46 4.45
C ALA A 191 6.24 5.03 3.97
N TYR A 192 7.50 4.61 4.01
CA TYR A 192 7.88 3.25 3.63
C TYR A 192 7.22 2.21 4.53
N VAL A 193 7.31 2.38 5.85
CA VAL A 193 6.71 1.45 6.81
C VAL A 193 5.19 1.47 6.70
N ALA A 194 4.58 2.64 6.52
CA ALA A 194 3.14 2.72 6.29
C ALA A 194 2.72 1.97 5.01
N CYS A 195 3.51 2.05 3.93
CA CYS A 195 3.28 1.28 2.71
C CYS A 195 3.35 -0.24 2.96
N ARG A 196 4.40 -0.69 3.67
CA ARG A 196 4.61 -2.12 3.97
C ARG A 196 3.50 -2.68 4.84
N LEU A 197 3.11 -1.96 5.90
CA LEU A 197 1.99 -2.33 6.77
C LEU A 197 0.66 -2.32 6.01
N GLY A 198 0.43 -1.33 5.15
CA GLY A 198 -0.77 -1.27 4.32
C GLY A 198 -0.89 -2.49 3.40
N VAL A 199 0.21 -2.90 2.76
CA VAL A 199 0.22 -4.11 1.91
C VAL A 199 -0.10 -5.35 2.76
N TYR A 200 0.51 -5.46 3.94
CA TYR A 200 0.25 -6.58 4.86
C TYR A 200 -1.23 -6.67 5.26
N PHE A 201 -1.83 -5.59 5.74
CA PHE A 201 -3.23 -5.60 6.16
C PHE A 201 -4.20 -5.87 5.01
N ARG A 202 -3.93 -5.33 3.83
CA ARG A 202 -4.80 -5.58 2.66
C ARG A 202 -4.70 -7.00 2.14
N ARG A 203 -3.52 -7.62 2.19
CA ARG A 203 -3.36 -9.05 1.89
C ARG A 203 -4.09 -9.91 2.90
N ARG A 204 -3.95 -9.60 4.19
CA ARG A 204 -4.66 -10.31 5.26
C ARG A 204 -6.18 -10.21 5.11
N ALA A 205 -6.70 -9.02 4.82
CA ALA A 205 -8.14 -8.82 4.58
C ALA A 205 -8.64 -9.58 3.35
N ALA A 206 -7.84 -9.64 2.27
CA ALA A 206 -8.20 -10.42 1.09
C ALA A 206 -8.21 -11.94 1.37
N ALA A 207 -7.25 -12.45 2.15
CA ALA A 207 -7.22 -13.86 2.53
C ALA A 207 -8.45 -14.24 3.38
N MET A 208 -8.77 -13.44 4.40
CA MET A 208 -9.96 -13.69 5.24
C MET A 208 -11.27 -13.69 4.43
N ALA A 209 -11.38 -12.81 3.42
CA ALA A 209 -12.56 -12.76 2.56
C ALA A 209 -12.67 -13.98 1.61
N CYS A 210 -11.56 -14.64 1.29
CA CYS A 210 -11.58 -15.91 0.55
C CYS A 210 -12.02 -17.07 1.46
N ASP A 211 -11.50 -17.12 2.70
CA ASP A 211 -11.86 -18.16 3.67
C ASP A 211 -13.37 -18.12 4.00
N ASP A 212 -13.96 -16.93 4.15
CA ASP A 212 -15.40 -16.76 4.42
C ASP A 212 -16.27 -17.23 3.22
N GLN A 213 -15.79 -17.06 1.98
CA GLN A 213 -16.51 -17.50 0.77
C GLN A 213 -16.50 -19.03 0.60
N GLU A 214 -15.45 -19.71 1.03
CA GLU A 214 -15.37 -21.19 1.00
C GLU A 214 -16.33 -21.81 2.02
N LEU A 215 -16.43 -21.24 3.22
CA LEU A 215 -17.39 -21.69 4.25
C LEU A 215 -18.86 -21.49 3.82
N GLU A 216 -19.17 -20.38 3.14
CA GLU A 216 -20.53 -20.14 2.61
C GLU A 216 -20.87 -21.09 1.44
N ALA A 217 -19.89 -21.47 0.61
CA ALA A 217 -20.10 -22.42 -0.48
C ALA A 217 -20.32 -23.86 0.03
N GLU A 218 -19.59 -24.30 1.06
CA GLU A 218 -19.76 -25.63 1.68
C GLU A 218 -21.10 -25.80 2.40
N CYS A 219 -21.73 -24.71 2.86
CA CYS A 219 -23.04 -24.76 3.53
C CYS A 219 -24.25 -24.78 2.57
N SER A 220 -24.03 -24.85 1.25
CA SER A 220 -25.09 -24.78 0.25
C SER A 220 -25.47 -26.10 -0.44
N ASP A 221 -24.90 -27.23 -0.03
CA ASP A 221 -25.11 -28.55 -0.66
C ASP A 221 -26.19 -29.45 0.01
N ASP A 222 -26.97 -28.96 0.96
CA ASP A 222 -28.13 -29.71 1.51
C ASP A 222 -29.46 -29.25 0.89
N GLU A 223 -29.68 -29.57 -0.38
CA GLU A 223 -31.05 -29.69 -0.91
C GLU A 223 -31.63 -31.05 -0.54
N VAL A 224 -32.42 -31.05 0.54
CA VAL A 224 -33.34 -32.14 0.91
C VAL A 224 -34.39 -32.30 -0.20
N SER A 225 -34.28 -33.37 -0.98
CA SER A 225 -35.33 -33.82 -1.88
C SER A 225 -36.49 -34.42 -1.07
N PRO A 226 -37.74 -33.95 -1.23
CA PRO A 226 -38.88 -34.56 -0.54
C PRO A 226 -39.33 -35.84 -1.25
N GLU A 227 -39.61 -36.84 -0.44
CA GLU A 227 -40.14 -38.15 -0.77
C GLU A 227 -41.40 -38.06 -1.64
N ALA A 228 -41.44 -38.86 -2.71
CA ALA A 228 -42.66 -39.26 -3.37
C ALA A 228 -42.67 -40.79 -3.43
N GLU A 229 -43.41 -41.40 -2.51
CA GLU A 229 -43.81 -42.80 -2.59
C GLU A 229 -44.70 -43.02 -3.82
N ALA A 230 -44.28 -43.90 -4.73
CA ALA A 230 -45.15 -44.57 -5.68
C ALA A 230 -44.52 -45.91 -6.13
N GLU A 231 -44.98 -46.97 -5.46
CA GLU A 231 -45.23 -48.33 -5.97
C GLU A 231 -44.84 -48.64 -7.44
N TYR A 232 -43.85 -49.52 -7.67
CA TYR A 232 -43.84 -50.43 -8.82
C TYR A 232 -42.92 -51.67 -8.64
N LYS A 233 -43.28 -52.71 -9.38
CA LYS A 233 -43.09 -54.15 -9.15
C LYS A 233 -41.71 -54.74 -9.49
N HIS A 234 -41.40 -55.84 -8.80
CA HIS A 234 -40.70 -57.09 -9.19
C HIS A 234 -39.86 -57.13 -10.50
N GLY A 235 -38.60 -57.55 -10.36
CA GLY A 235 -37.69 -58.06 -11.42
C GLY A 235 -36.23 -57.70 -11.09
N ASP A 236 -35.41 -58.57 -10.49
CA ASP A 236 -34.65 -59.70 -11.06
C ASP A 236 -33.40 -59.30 -11.88
N TRP A 237 -32.28 -59.98 -11.56
CA TRP A 237 -30.91 -59.92 -12.11
C TRP A 237 -30.13 -58.60 -11.90
N GLY A 238 -28.85 -58.53 -11.52
CA GLY A 238 -27.76 -59.49 -11.51
C GLY A 238 -26.45 -58.73 -11.80
N ARG A 239 -25.50 -58.75 -10.87
CA ARG A 239 -24.03 -58.80 -11.06
C ARG A 239 -23.42 -58.02 -12.24
N PHE A 240 -22.59 -57.00 -11.99
CA PHE A 240 -21.30 -56.89 -12.71
C PHE A 240 -20.24 -56.13 -11.92
N VAL A 241 -19.03 -56.67 -11.98
CA VAL A 241 -17.83 -56.28 -11.25
C VAL A 241 -16.90 -55.57 -12.23
N GLY A 242 -16.34 -54.43 -11.82
CA GLY A 242 -14.91 -54.13 -11.92
C GLY A 242 -14.30 -53.64 -13.25
N PHE A 243 -13.21 -52.88 -13.01
CA PHE A 243 -11.97 -52.81 -13.81
C PHE A 243 -11.98 -51.87 -15.04
N LEU A 244 -11.20 -50.76 -15.00
CA LEU A 244 -9.79 -50.79 -15.44
C LEU A 244 -9.08 -49.43 -15.31
N GLU A 245 -7.83 -49.57 -14.90
CA GLU A 245 -6.75 -48.62 -14.83
C GLU A 245 -6.08 -48.39 -16.21
N ARG A 246 -5.39 -47.24 -16.33
CA ARG A 246 -4.16 -46.97 -17.09
C ARG A 246 -4.15 -46.95 -18.63
N ALA A 247 -3.65 -45.83 -19.16
CA ALA A 247 -2.42 -45.68 -19.97
C ALA A 247 -2.50 -44.31 -20.70
N SER A 248 -1.62 -43.31 -20.48
CA SER A 248 -0.20 -43.19 -20.89
C SER A 248 -0.07 -42.15 -22.00
N ASP A 249 0.81 -41.16 -21.76
CA ASP A 249 1.78 -40.55 -22.68
C ASP A 249 1.27 -39.88 -23.98
N ASP A 250 1.84 -38.82 -24.55
CA ASP A 250 2.88 -37.81 -24.28
C ASP A 250 2.65 -36.83 -25.46
N ASP A 251 2.71 -35.51 -25.26
CA ASP A 251 3.46 -34.66 -26.21
C ASP A 251 3.53 -33.20 -25.78
N ARG A 252 4.77 -32.74 -25.83
CA ARG A 252 5.30 -31.43 -25.48
C ARG A 252 5.08 -30.44 -26.61
N HIS A 253 4.91 -29.16 -26.26
CA HIS A 253 5.47 -27.92 -26.85
C HIS A 253 4.84 -26.79 -25.99
N GLY A 254 5.54 -26.02 -25.15
CA GLY A 254 6.82 -25.37 -25.35
C GLY A 254 6.58 -23.87 -25.42
N ASP A 255 6.27 -23.22 -24.30
CA ASP A 255 6.32 -21.76 -24.20
C ASP A 255 6.82 -21.32 -22.81
N ALA A 256 7.99 -20.70 -22.81
CA ALA A 256 8.73 -20.31 -21.62
C ALA A 256 8.10 -19.08 -20.97
N ALA A 257 7.26 -19.32 -19.96
CA ALA A 257 6.86 -18.29 -19.01
C ALA A 257 8.04 -17.99 -18.07
N VAL A 258 8.51 -16.75 -18.13
CA VAL A 258 9.57 -16.22 -17.27
C VAL A 258 9.04 -16.17 -15.83
N ASP A 259 9.63 -16.98 -14.99
CA ASP A 259 9.30 -17.18 -13.57
C ASP A 259 9.58 -15.90 -12.75
N ASP A 260 8.53 -15.33 -12.13
CA ASP A 260 8.55 -14.08 -11.36
C ASP A 260 8.74 -14.35 -9.84
N HIS A 261 9.23 -15.54 -9.46
CA HIS A 261 9.41 -15.94 -8.06
C HIS A 261 10.69 -15.46 -7.36
N LEU A 262 11.48 -14.57 -7.98
CA LEU A 262 12.66 -13.98 -7.33
C LEU A 262 12.38 -12.63 -6.66
N TYR A 263 11.35 -12.57 -5.79
CA TYR A 263 11.10 -11.37 -4.96
C TYR A 263 10.90 -11.64 -3.46
N ASP A 264 10.82 -12.89 -3.01
CA ASP A 264 10.62 -13.24 -1.59
C ASP A 264 11.83 -13.88 -0.88
N SER A 265 13.00 -14.03 -1.52
CA SER A 265 14.18 -14.68 -0.91
C SER A 265 15.33 -13.74 -0.49
N VAL A 266 15.05 -12.48 -0.16
CA VAL A 266 16.10 -11.58 0.40
C VAL A 266 15.56 -10.73 1.56
N CYS A 267 14.98 -11.37 2.57
CA CYS A 267 14.75 -10.78 3.90
C CYS A 267 14.74 -11.83 5.04
N SER A 268 15.15 -13.09 4.79
CA SER A 268 15.20 -14.13 5.83
C SER A 268 16.63 -14.54 6.24
N ALA A 269 17.62 -13.71 5.90
CA ALA A 269 18.95 -13.79 6.50
C ALA A 269 19.30 -12.41 7.04
N TYR A 270 19.61 -12.36 8.34
CA TYR A 270 19.84 -11.22 9.24
C TYR A 270 18.64 -10.70 10.03
#